data_AF-A7HFH4-F1
#
_entry.id   AF-A7HFH4-F1
#
_cell.length_a   1.000
_cell.length_b   1.000
_cell.length_c   1.000
_cell.angle_alpha   90.00
_cell.angle_beta   90.00
_cell.angle_gamma   90.00
#
_symmetry.space_group_name_H-M   'P 1'
#
loop_
_entity.id
_entity.type
_entity.pdbx_description
1 polymer ?
#
loop_
_entity_poly.entity_id
_entity_poly.type
_entity_poly.pdbx_seq_one_letter_code
_entity_poly.pdbx_strand_id
1 'polypeptide(L)'
;MVNEQKPGATAVETFRHYTEAFEALDPRAVAQHFHLPALLITRERVVALNSGAAVEEAYGRVMAGLPALGFAKAEFPSLVERRLSDALSVVTGLSIWEDASGAELHP
;
A
#
# COMPACT_ATOMS: atom_id res chain seq x y z
N MET A 1 -25.61 8.73 26.21
CA MET A 1 -24.15 8.73 26.46
C MET A 1 -23.49 8.43 25.14
N VAL A 2 -22.83 9.41 24.54
CA VAL A 2 -22.06 9.21 23.30
C VAL A 2 -20.78 8.49 23.72
N ASN A 3 -20.56 7.31 23.16
CA ASN A 3 -19.38 6.50 23.46
C ASN A 3 -18.20 7.16 22.75
N GLU A 4 -17.40 7.96 23.48
CA GLU A 4 -16.14 8.50 22.98
C GLU A 4 -15.14 7.35 22.80
N GLN A 5 -15.17 6.74 21.61
CA GLN A 5 -14.12 5.83 21.19
C GLN A 5 -12.84 6.65 20.98
N LYS A 6 -11.78 6.28 21.69
CA LYS A 6 -10.41 6.77 21.45
C LYS A 6 -10.11 6.68 19.95
N PRO A 7 -9.44 7.68 19.33
CA PRO A 7 -9.08 7.59 17.93
C PRO A 7 -8.07 6.45 17.78
N GLY A 8 -8.54 5.29 17.30
CA GLY A 8 -7.66 4.33 16.64
C GLY A 8 -7.11 4.97 15.38
N ALA A 9 -5.92 4.54 14.95
CA ALA A 9 -5.34 5.01 13.69
C ALA A 9 -6.35 4.83 12.56
N THR A 10 -6.55 5.88 11.76
CA THR A 10 -7.43 5.86 10.59
C THR A 10 -6.92 4.86 9.55
N ALA A 11 -7.79 4.45 8.62
CA ALA A 11 -7.34 3.58 7.54
C ALA A 11 -6.34 4.30 6.63
N VAL A 12 -6.44 5.63 6.51
CA VAL A 12 -5.44 6.45 5.81
C VAL A 12 -4.07 6.38 6.49
N GLU A 13 -3.99 6.52 7.82
CA GLU A 13 -2.72 6.41 8.54
C GLU A 13 -2.11 5.02 8.40
N THR A 14 -2.94 3.97 8.48
CA THR A 14 -2.48 2.59 8.24
C THR A 14 -1.94 2.41 6.83
N PHE A 15 -2.62 2.99 5.82
CA PHE A 15 -2.16 2.96 4.44
C PHE A 15 -0.82 3.71 4.27
N ARG A 16 -0.63 4.84 4.96
CA ARG A 16 0.64 5.59 4.93
C ARG A 16 1.83 4.77 5.45
N HIS A 17 1.66 4.02 6.54
CA HIS A 17 2.73 3.14 7.01
C HIS A 17 3.05 2.02 6.00
N TYR A 18 2.02 1.46 5.34
CA TYR A 18 2.24 0.52 4.24
C TYR A 18 3.03 1.17 3.09
N THR A 19 2.72 2.42 2.73
CA THR A 19 3.45 3.11 1.66
C THR A 19 4.89 3.40 2.03
N GLU A 20 5.17 3.74 3.29
CA GLU A 20 6.56 3.92 3.79
C GLU A 20 7.37 2.61 3.66
N ALA A 21 6.77 1.47 4.01
CA ALA A 21 7.39 0.16 3.81
C ALA A 21 7.63 -0.15 2.31
N PHE A 22 6.69 0.24 1.45
CA PHE A 22 6.82 0.08 0.00
C PHE A 22 7.94 0.96 -0.57
N GLU A 23 8.02 2.22 -0.16
CA GLU A 23 9.05 3.17 -0.59
C GLU A 23 10.46 2.75 -0.15
N ALA A 24 10.57 2.13 1.03
CA ALA A 24 11.81 1.51 1.49
C ALA A 24 12.22 0.25 0.69
N LEU A 25 11.40 -0.18 -0.27
CA LEU A 25 11.57 -1.40 -1.06
C LEU A 25 11.72 -2.65 -0.16
N ASP A 26 11.00 -2.68 0.97
CA ASP A 26 11.03 -3.79 1.92
C ASP A 26 9.75 -4.64 1.78
N PRO A 27 9.78 -5.73 1.00
CA PRO A 27 8.60 -6.58 0.80
C PRO A 27 8.18 -7.31 2.08
N ARG A 28 9.10 -7.52 3.03
CA ARG A 28 8.81 -8.14 4.33
C ARG A 28 8.06 -7.19 5.23
N ALA A 29 8.46 -5.93 5.29
CA ALA A 29 7.72 -4.90 6.02
C ALA A 29 6.31 -4.73 5.42
N VAL A 30 6.18 -4.69 4.09
CA VAL A 30 4.88 -4.65 3.40
C VAL A 30 3.97 -5.80 3.82
N ALA A 31 4.49 -7.03 3.91
CA ALA A 31 3.70 -8.21 4.27
C ALA A 31 3.03 -8.11 5.65
N GLN A 32 3.57 -7.31 6.58
CA GLN A 32 3.00 -7.13 7.92
C GLN A 32 1.69 -6.33 7.92
N HIS A 33 1.38 -5.63 6.84
CA HIS A 33 0.14 -4.85 6.70
C HIS A 33 -1.05 -5.67 6.17
N PHE A 34 -0.83 -6.94 5.80
CA PHE A 34 -1.88 -7.77 5.19
C PHE A 34 -2.58 -8.65 6.23
N HIS A 35 -3.91 -8.57 6.26
CA HIS A 35 -4.73 -9.64 6.81
C HIS A 35 -4.94 -10.72 5.73
N LEU A 36 -4.73 -11.99 6.08
CA LEU A 36 -4.69 -13.09 5.11
C LEU A 36 -5.91 -14.02 5.28
N PRO A 37 -6.43 -14.61 4.19
CA PRO A 37 -5.97 -14.45 2.81
C PRO A 37 -6.34 -13.08 2.20
N ALA A 38 -5.55 -12.60 1.25
CA ALA A 38 -5.76 -11.33 0.56
C ALA A 38 -5.75 -11.49 -0.97
N LEU A 39 -6.25 -10.46 -1.67
CA LEU A 39 -6.19 -10.36 -3.12
C LEU A 39 -5.38 -9.13 -3.53
N LEU A 40 -4.40 -9.34 -4.41
CA LEU A 40 -3.74 -8.26 -5.14
C LEU A 40 -4.30 -8.23 -6.56
N ILE A 41 -4.93 -7.11 -6.90
CA ILE A 41 -5.50 -6.88 -8.22
C ILE A 41 -4.59 -5.87 -8.93
N THR A 42 -4.06 -6.28 -10.08
CA THR A 42 -3.23 -5.46 -10.98
C THR A 42 -3.92 -5.36 -12.32
N ARG A 43 -3.39 -4.55 -13.25
CA ARG A 43 -3.92 -4.47 -14.61
C ARG A 43 -3.77 -5.81 -15.35
N GLU A 44 -2.72 -6.55 -15.07
CA GLU A 44 -2.34 -7.77 -15.78
C GLU A 44 -3.02 -9.02 -15.22
N ARG A 45 -3.25 -9.05 -13.90
CA ARG A 45 -3.75 -10.25 -13.21
C ARG A 45 -4.35 -9.98 -11.83
N VAL A 46 -5.11 -10.97 -11.36
CA VAL A 46 -5.52 -11.11 -9.96
C VAL A 46 -4.66 -12.19 -9.31
N VAL A 47 -4.06 -11.89 -8.15
CA VAL A 47 -3.21 -12.81 -7.39
C VAL A 47 -3.83 -13.06 -6.03
N ALA A 48 -4.01 -14.33 -5.66
CA ALA A 48 -4.37 -14.72 -4.31
C ALA A 48 -3.11 -14.81 -3.42
N LEU A 49 -3.13 -14.08 -2.31
CA LEU A 49 -2.05 -14.02 -1.33
C LEU A 49 -2.49 -14.81 -0.09
N ASN A 50 -2.11 -16.08 -0.03
CA ASN A 50 -2.57 -17.01 1.01
C ASN A 50 -1.68 -17.03 2.27
N SER A 51 -0.51 -16.38 2.23
CA SER A 51 0.46 -16.35 3.33
C SER A 51 1.29 -15.07 3.28
N GLY A 52 1.97 -14.72 4.39
CA GLY A 52 2.90 -13.58 4.40
C GLY A 52 4.03 -13.75 3.38
N ALA A 53 4.58 -14.97 3.27
CA ALA A 53 5.57 -15.29 2.25
C ALA A 53 5.06 -15.07 0.81
N ALA A 54 3.79 -15.34 0.53
CA ALA A 54 3.19 -15.07 -0.78
C ALA A 54 3.08 -13.55 -1.05
N VAL A 55 2.81 -12.74 -0.02
CA VAL A 55 2.84 -11.27 -0.13
C VAL A 55 4.27 -10.81 -0.41
N GLU A 56 5.25 -11.27 0.39
CA GLU A 56 6.67 -10.94 0.22
C GLU A 56 7.15 -11.25 -1.20
N GLU A 57 6.82 -12.43 -1.72
CA GLU A 57 7.21 -12.85 -3.07
C GLU A 57 6.54 -12.00 -4.16
N ALA A 58 5.25 -11.68 -4.00
CA ALA A 58 4.51 -10.86 -4.96
C ALA A 58 5.07 -9.44 -5.04
N TYR A 59 5.25 -8.79 -3.89
CA TYR A 59 5.80 -7.44 -3.81
C TYR A 59 7.29 -7.38 -4.14
N GLY A 60 8.07 -8.40 -3.77
CA GLY A 60 9.48 -8.51 -4.15
C GLY A 60 9.66 -8.48 -5.67
N ARG A 61 8.78 -9.13 -6.43
CA ARG A 61 8.78 -9.05 -7.91
C ARG A 61 8.44 -7.66 -8.44
N VAL A 62 7.47 -6.98 -7.83
CA VAL A 62 7.11 -5.60 -8.22
C VAL A 62 8.30 -4.67 -7.95
N MET A 63 8.87 -4.75 -6.74
CA MET A 63 9.96 -3.90 -6.26
C MET A 63 11.27 -4.13 -7.01
N ALA A 64 11.56 -5.36 -7.46
CA ALA A 64 12.82 -5.68 -8.15
C ALA A 64 13.07 -4.84 -9.41
N GLY A 65 12.01 -4.39 -10.09
CA GLY A 65 12.13 -3.53 -11.29
C GLY A 65 12.31 -2.04 -10.98
N LEU A 66 11.94 -1.58 -9.78
CA LEU A 66 11.83 -0.16 -9.47
C LEU A 66 13.17 0.59 -9.44
N PRO A 67 14.27 0.03 -8.91
CA PRO A 67 15.57 0.71 -8.97
C PRO A 67 16.05 1.00 -10.39
N ALA A 68 15.75 0.12 -11.35
CA ALA A 68 16.13 0.31 -12.75
C ALA A 68 15.33 1.44 -13.43
N LEU A 69 14.15 1.75 -12.89
CA LEU A 69 13.32 2.88 -13.32
C LEU A 69 13.68 4.19 -12.59
N GLY A 70 14.62 4.15 -11.63
CA GLY A 70 14.99 5.32 -10.84
C GLY A 70 13.98 5.69 -9.74
N PHE A 71 13.07 4.79 -9.38
CA PHE A 71 12.04 5.03 -8.36
C PHE A 71 12.66 5.49 -7.04
N ALA A 72 12.10 6.58 -6.49
CA ALA A 72 12.51 7.14 -5.21
C ALA A 72 11.37 7.19 -4.20
N LYS A 73 10.15 7.55 -4.61
CA LYS A 73 8.98 7.65 -3.72
C LYS A 73 7.66 7.51 -4.48
N ALA A 74 6.58 7.29 -3.75
CA ALA A 74 5.22 7.24 -4.24
C ALA A 74 4.35 8.26 -3.49
N GLU A 75 3.96 9.33 -4.16
CA GLU A 75 3.03 10.32 -3.60
C GLU A 75 1.58 9.91 -3.81
N PHE A 76 0.73 10.23 -2.83
CA PHE A 76 -0.70 10.01 -2.89
C PHE A 76 -1.46 11.32 -2.61
N PRO A 77 -1.56 12.23 -3.59
CA PRO A 77 -2.10 13.58 -3.39
C PRO A 77 -3.58 13.60 -3.01
N SER A 78 -4.32 12.52 -3.28
CA SER A 78 -5.76 12.42 -3.05
C SER A 78 -6.17 11.06 -2.49
N LEU A 79 -5.79 10.78 -1.23
CA LEU A 79 -6.36 9.65 -0.49
C LEU A 79 -7.72 10.02 0.10
N VAL A 80 -8.71 9.18 -0.17
CA VAL A 80 -10.06 9.27 0.39
C VAL A 80 -10.33 8.01 1.17
N GLU A 81 -10.68 8.16 2.44
CA GLU A 81 -11.23 7.09 3.25
C GLU A 81 -12.75 7.12 3.22
N ARG A 82 -13.35 5.97 2.96
CA ARG A 82 -14.78 5.72 3.11
C ARG A 82 -14.98 4.62 4.15
N ARG A 83 -15.50 5.01 5.33
CA ARG A 83 -15.91 4.07 6.37
C ARG A 83 -17.17 3.32 5.92
N LEU A 84 -17.13 1.99 5.99
CA LEU A 84 -18.26 1.11 5.65
C LEU A 84 -18.95 0.57 6.91
N SER A 85 -18.21 0.42 8.00
CA SER A 85 -18.74 0.03 9.32
C SER A 85 -17.78 0.47 10.43
N ASP A 86 -18.06 0.11 11.67
CA ASP A 86 -17.18 0.46 12.78
C ASP A 86 -15.78 -0.16 12.69
N ALA A 87 -15.66 -1.31 12.00
CA ALA A 87 -14.43 -2.09 11.88
C ALA A 87 -13.90 -2.19 10.43
N LEU A 88 -14.49 -1.46 9.47
CA LEU A 88 -14.11 -1.55 8.06
C LEU A 88 -14.16 -0.18 7.39
N SER A 89 -13.06 0.14 6.71
CA SER A 89 -12.92 1.30 5.85
C SER A 89 -12.28 0.88 4.52
N VAL A 90 -12.56 1.65 3.47
CA VAL A 90 -11.91 1.54 2.16
C VAL A 90 -11.12 2.80 1.92
N VAL A 91 -9.87 2.66 1.50
CA VAL A 91 -9.01 3.78 1.08
C VAL A 91 -8.86 3.72 -0.44
N THR A 92 -9.12 4.85 -1.10
CA THR A 92 -8.94 5.01 -2.55
C THR A 92 -8.10 6.23 -2.82
N GLY A 93 -7.22 6.18 -3.82
CA GLY A 93 -6.50 7.36 -4.29
C GLY A 93 -5.70 7.09 -5.55
N LEU A 94 -5.08 8.15 -6.06
CA LEU A 94 -4.11 8.10 -7.14
C LEU A 94 -2.70 8.06 -6.54
N SER A 95 -1.84 7.19 -7.08
CA SER A 95 -0.41 7.19 -6.78
C SER A 95 0.36 7.82 -7.93
N ILE A 96 1.28 8.72 -7.61
CA ILE A 96 2.25 9.31 -8.54
C ILE A 96 3.62 8.81 -8.09
N TRP A 97 4.33 8.12 -8.97
CA TRP A 97 5.66 7.59 -8.65
C TRP A 97 6.68 8.58 -9.18
N GLU A 98 7.68 8.92 -8.37
CA GLU A 98 8.69 9.91 -8.75
C GLU A 98 10.10 9.30 -8.67
N ASP A 99 10.98 9.77 -9.54
CA ASP A 99 12.41 9.53 -9.43
C ASP A 99 13.11 10.50 -8.47
N ALA A 100 14.43 10.33 -8.29
CA ALA A 100 15.21 11.18 -7.38
C ALA A 100 15.30 12.66 -7.82
N SER A 101 14.96 12.98 -9.07
CA SER A 101 14.88 14.35 -9.58
C SER A 101 13.50 14.98 -9.37
N GLY A 102 12.50 14.20 -8.93
CA GLY A 102 11.10 14.60 -8.84
C GLY A 102 10.35 14.48 -10.16
N ALA A 103 10.89 13.77 -11.14
CA ALA A 103 10.18 13.49 -12.39
C ALA A 103 9.23 12.30 -12.19
N GLU A 104 8.02 12.42 -12.73
CA GLU A 104 7.02 11.34 -12.69
C GLU A 104 7.48 10.13 -13.51
N LEU A 105 7.33 8.95 -12.91
CA LEU A 105 7.52 7.65 -13.54
C LEU A 105 6.20 7.13 -14.09
N HIS A 106 6.26 6.58 -15.30
CA HIS A 106 5.15 5.89 -15.93
C HIS A 106 5.49 4.39 -16.02
N PRO A 107 5.23 3.61 -14.95
CA PRO A 107 5.49 2.17 -14.92
C PRO A 107 4.57 1.37 -15.86
#